data_AF-A0AAF1BW31-F1
#
_entry.id   AF-A0AAF1BW31-F1
#
_cell.length_a   1.000
_cell.length_b   1.000
_cell.length_c   1.000
_cell.angle_alpha   90.00
_cell.angle_beta   90.00
_cell.angle_gamma   90.00
#
_symmetry.space_group_name_H-M   'P 1'
#
loop_
_entity.id
_entity.type
_entity.pdbx_description
1 polymer ?
#
loop_
_entity_poly.entity_id
_entity_poly.type
_entity_poly.pdbx_seq_one_letter_code
_entity_poly.pdbx_strand_id
1 'polypeptide(L)'
;MEKNKLAVVALLAAGAIGVGTVYATSPARQSHLETTGVTVSQTDSLKAVPPALTEAYRIEDSAEPARYQPIEANGVVLGTRGNDSEATVTSYDATTGDELWSYHRELPLCMVTKIDGAAVATFKNNAGCGDVTSITLADGKYKDTRSAPAPDAVAPVASNSYVGTVAPASVELWRNDLVRTVIYGDVPNPQEPNYQPHPECSITSALTRTSLLALTETCPDGRTWLRIQGSKPEDSRKPELSGEAQLNPGSVVVAIGEEQATVLAPSTVPGKPNYFMAFGKDGKTSGFSATDATVPDHGEVFTPAVGDLPHNMTWFDGENLHLFHPTSLQEEYTLTGVLGTGAAIGEKILVPVAGGIAVYALPSTQPESIIPVDRGDYSGPVHLRIAGGAIVEKRGDVTVGLVGQ
;
A
#
# COMPACT_ATOMS: atom_id res chain seq x y z
N MET A 1 51.36 -14.29 -39.54
CA MET A 1 51.58 -13.74 -38.19
C MET A 1 50.82 -12.43 -37.97
N GLU A 2 50.72 -11.53 -38.95
CA GLU A 2 49.96 -10.26 -38.83
C GLU A 2 48.44 -10.42 -38.69
N LYS A 3 47.82 -11.34 -39.45
CA LYS A 3 46.35 -11.55 -39.39
C LYS A 3 45.85 -11.95 -38.00
N ASN A 4 46.62 -12.77 -37.27
CA ASN A 4 46.29 -13.17 -35.90
C ASN A 4 46.40 -11.98 -34.93
N LYS A 5 47.40 -11.10 -35.10
CA LYS A 5 47.52 -9.88 -34.29
C LYS A 5 46.36 -8.91 -34.55
N LEU A 6 45.98 -8.73 -35.82
CA LEU A 6 44.83 -7.89 -36.19
C LEU A 6 43.53 -8.44 -35.59
N ALA A 7 43.32 -9.76 -35.66
CA ALA A 7 42.16 -10.41 -35.07
C ALA A 7 42.10 -10.25 -33.54
N VAL A 8 43.24 -10.41 -32.85
CA VAL A 8 43.33 -10.20 -31.39
C VAL A 8 43.03 -8.75 -31.02
N VAL A 9 43.59 -7.77 -31.74
CA VAL A 9 43.31 -6.34 -31.50
C VAL A 9 41.84 -6.01 -31.73
N ALA A 10 41.24 -6.54 -32.80
CA ALA A 10 39.82 -6.34 -33.08
C ALA A 10 38.92 -6.94 -31.99
N LEU A 11 39.24 -8.14 -31.50
CA LEU A 11 38.50 -8.78 -30.41
C LEU A 11 38.66 -8.03 -29.08
N LEU A 12 39.87 -7.53 -28.76
CA LEU A 12 40.10 -6.73 -27.56
C LEU A 12 39.36 -5.38 -27.64
N ALA A 13 39.36 -4.72 -28.80
CA ALA A 13 38.62 -3.49 -29.01
C ALA A 13 37.11 -3.72 -28.90
N ALA A 14 36.58 -4.78 -29.53
CA ALA A 14 35.17 -5.15 -29.42
C ALA A 14 34.77 -5.52 -27.99
N GLY A 15 35.63 -6.24 -27.26
CA GLY A 15 35.44 -6.57 -25.85
C GLY A 15 35.46 -5.31 -24.97
N ALA A 16 36.41 -4.41 -25.17
CA ALA A 16 36.50 -3.15 -24.44
C ALA A 16 35.30 -2.23 -24.72
N ILE A 17 34.83 -2.17 -25.97
CA ILE A 17 33.60 -1.46 -26.33
C ILE A 17 32.41 -2.11 -25.65
N GLY A 18 32.26 -3.44 -25.72
CA GLY A 18 31.15 -4.15 -25.08
C GLY A 18 31.10 -3.93 -23.57
N VAL A 19 32.23 -4.07 -22.87
CA VAL A 19 32.34 -3.79 -21.43
C VAL A 19 32.09 -2.31 -21.15
N GLY A 20 32.64 -1.41 -21.95
CA GLY A 20 32.45 0.04 -21.81
C GLY A 20 30.99 0.45 -21.98
N THR A 21 30.27 -0.14 -22.94
CA THR A 21 28.85 0.07 -23.16
C THR A 21 28.05 -0.44 -21.96
N VAL A 22 28.25 -1.70 -21.54
CA VAL A 22 27.55 -2.27 -20.37
C VAL A 22 27.81 -1.45 -19.11
N TYR A 23 29.04 -0.99 -18.91
CA TYR A 23 29.40 -0.12 -17.79
C TYR A 23 28.73 1.25 -17.87
N ALA A 24 28.69 1.87 -19.06
CA ALA A 24 28.09 3.19 -19.27
C ALA A 24 26.56 3.16 -19.16
N THR A 25 25.91 2.07 -19.56
CA THR A 25 24.44 1.93 -19.57
C THR A 25 23.94 1.08 -18.39
N SER A 26 24.76 0.81 -17.38
CA SER A 26 24.35 -0.01 -16.24
C SER A 26 23.34 0.76 -15.38
N PRO A 27 22.16 0.18 -15.08
CA PRO A 27 21.17 0.80 -14.19
C PRO A 27 21.73 1.14 -12.81
N ALA A 28 22.74 0.40 -12.33
CA ALA A 28 23.40 0.68 -11.06
C ALA A 28 24.11 2.04 -11.01
N ARG A 29 24.40 2.67 -12.16
CA ARG A 29 24.97 4.03 -12.22
C ARG A 29 23.91 5.13 -12.23
N GLN A 30 22.65 4.76 -12.42
CA GLN A 30 21.49 5.66 -12.43
C GLN A 30 20.65 5.51 -11.15
N SER A 31 21.18 4.77 -10.16
CA SER A 31 20.60 4.56 -8.85
C SER A 31 21.57 5.11 -7.81
N HIS A 32 21.10 6.04 -6.98
CA HIS A 32 21.93 6.69 -5.97
C HIS A 32 21.25 6.60 -4.61
N LEU A 33 21.89 5.90 -3.67
CA LEU A 33 21.51 5.88 -2.27
C LEU A 33 22.53 6.71 -1.49
N GLU A 34 22.05 7.73 -0.80
CA GLU A 34 22.85 8.60 0.06
C GLU A 34 22.34 8.52 1.49
N THR A 35 23.25 8.36 2.46
CA THR A 35 22.92 8.37 3.89
C THR A 35 23.56 9.58 4.56
N THR A 36 22.82 10.22 5.47
CA THR A 36 23.28 11.46 6.12
C THR A 36 24.10 11.18 7.39
N GLY A 37 23.99 9.96 7.94
CA GLY A 37 24.58 9.58 9.22
C GLY A 37 23.75 10.02 10.44
N VAL A 38 22.61 10.68 10.22
CA VAL A 38 21.62 10.99 11.28
C VAL A 38 21.01 9.69 11.78
N THR A 39 20.81 9.59 13.09
CA THR A 39 20.14 8.46 13.74
C THR A 39 18.75 8.86 14.20
N VAL A 40 17.82 7.92 14.16
CA VAL A 40 16.45 8.12 14.67
C VAL A 40 16.50 8.57 16.14
N SER A 41 15.87 9.70 16.41
CA SER A 41 15.86 10.39 17.70
C SER A 41 14.96 9.70 18.72
N GLN A 42 13.80 9.22 18.29
CA GLN A 42 12.81 8.57 19.16
C GLN A 42 12.09 7.42 18.45
N THR A 43 12.43 6.21 18.84
CA THR A 43 11.81 4.98 18.31
C THR A 43 10.57 4.55 19.08
N ASP A 44 10.48 4.92 20.37
CA ASP A 44 9.37 4.52 21.24
C ASP A 44 8.08 5.25 20.89
N SER A 45 7.01 4.48 20.68
CA SER A 45 5.67 5.03 20.44
C SER A 45 5.16 5.86 21.62
N LEU A 46 4.36 6.87 21.32
CA LEU A 46 3.60 7.64 22.31
C LEU A 46 2.84 6.72 23.27
N LYS A 47 2.98 6.98 24.59
CA LYS A 47 2.33 6.20 25.66
C LYS A 47 1.02 6.83 26.14
N ALA A 48 0.82 8.11 25.85
CA ALA A 48 -0.35 8.88 26.20
C ALA A 48 -0.66 9.88 25.09
N VAL A 49 -1.93 10.22 24.96
CA VAL A 49 -2.40 11.23 24.00
C VAL A 49 -1.87 12.60 24.44
N PRO A 50 -1.12 13.32 23.60
CA PRO A 50 -0.66 14.67 23.92
C PRO A 50 -1.84 15.64 24.10
N PRO A 51 -1.79 16.55 25.08
CA PRO A 51 -2.88 17.52 25.31
C PRO A 51 -2.93 18.61 24.23
N ALA A 52 -1.80 18.86 23.56
CA ALA A 52 -1.64 19.81 22.47
C ALA A 52 -0.59 19.28 21.48
N LEU A 53 -0.70 19.72 20.23
CA LEU A 53 0.21 19.34 19.15
C LEU A 53 0.74 20.60 18.45
N THR A 54 1.96 20.51 17.94
CA THR A 54 2.54 21.51 17.05
C THR A 54 3.12 20.82 15.81
N GLU A 55 3.00 21.48 14.65
CA GLU A 55 3.63 21.02 13.41
C GLU A 55 5.14 21.21 13.53
N ALA A 56 5.89 20.10 13.52
CA ALA A 56 7.34 20.09 13.60
C ALA A 56 7.98 20.27 12.22
N TYR A 57 7.43 19.58 11.21
CA TYR A 57 7.95 19.60 9.85
C TYR A 57 6.87 19.24 8.84
N ARG A 58 7.22 19.49 7.57
CA ARG A 58 6.45 19.14 6.39
C ARG A 58 7.39 18.55 5.34
N ILE A 59 7.07 17.36 4.83
CA ILE A 59 7.84 16.69 3.77
C ILE A 59 6.97 16.49 2.54
N GLU A 60 7.60 16.59 1.37
CA GLU A 60 6.95 16.27 0.10
C GLU A 60 6.70 14.76 -0.01
N ASP A 61 5.52 14.42 -0.50
CA ASP A 61 5.09 13.05 -0.67
C ASP A 61 4.13 12.90 -1.86
N SER A 62 4.62 13.25 -3.04
CA SER A 62 3.85 13.48 -4.27
C SER A 62 3.83 12.29 -5.25
N ALA A 63 4.20 11.08 -4.80
CA ALA A 63 4.18 9.91 -5.68
C ALA A 63 2.76 9.50 -6.10
N GLU A 64 2.62 9.25 -7.40
CA GLU A 64 1.43 8.65 -8.01
C GLU A 64 1.61 7.12 -8.19
N PRO A 65 0.53 6.33 -8.10
CA PRO A 65 -0.82 6.74 -7.70
C PRO A 65 -0.86 7.18 -6.24
N ALA A 66 -1.67 8.20 -5.96
CA ALA A 66 -1.84 8.74 -4.62
C ALA A 66 -2.11 7.63 -3.59
N ARG A 67 -1.42 7.71 -2.45
CA ARG A 67 -1.58 6.77 -1.33
C ARG A 67 -2.24 7.46 -0.15
N TYR A 68 -3.10 6.72 0.54
CA TYR A 68 -3.85 7.25 1.68
C TYR A 68 -2.98 7.38 2.92
N GLN A 69 -2.25 6.33 3.31
CA GLN A 69 -1.53 6.30 4.59
C GLN A 69 -0.13 6.91 4.49
N PRO A 70 0.36 7.58 5.55
CA PRO A 70 1.78 7.73 5.78
C PRO A 70 2.51 6.38 5.70
N ILE A 71 3.77 6.38 5.27
CA ILE A 71 4.65 5.21 5.37
C ILE A 71 5.65 5.47 6.48
N GLU A 72 5.56 4.68 7.53
CA GLU A 72 6.25 4.89 8.79
C GLU A 72 6.71 3.59 9.45
N ALA A 73 7.80 3.63 10.21
CA ALA A 73 8.19 2.53 11.08
C ALA A 73 9.13 3.03 12.17
N ASN A 74 8.88 2.67 13.44
CA ASN A 74 9.82 2.87 14.55
C ASN A 74 10.44 4.29 14.62
N GLY A 75 9.62 5.34 14.53
CA GLY A 75 10.11 6.72 14.62
C GLY A 75 10.62 7.32 13.30
N VAL A 76 10.28 6.69 12.18
CA VAL A 76 10.69 7.12 10.83
C VAL A 76 9.47 7.31 9.95
N VAL A 77 9.54 8.28 9.04
CA VAL A 77 8.52 8.53 8.01
C VAL A 77 9.17 8.64 6.63
N LEU A 78 8.44 8.25 5.59
CA LEU A 78 8.89 8.29 4.20
C LEU A 78 8.20 9.41 3.41
N GLY A 79 8.99 10.19 2.68
CA GLY A 79 8.54 11.12 1.64
C GLY A 79 8.93 10.63 0.25
N THR A 80 8.24 11.15 -0.75
CA THR A 80 8.47 10.80 -2.15
C THR A 80 8.31 12.01 -3.05
N ARG A 81 9.08 12.06 -4.12
CA ARG A 81 8.97 13.06 -5.18
C ARG A 81 9.41 12.46 -6.51
N GLY A 82 8.86 12.92 -7.62
CA GLY A 82 9.25 12.43 -8.93
C GLY A 82 8.30 12.84 -10.04
N ASN A 83 8.55 12.28 -11.22
CA ASN A 83 7.76 12.44 -12.43
C ASN A 83 7.88 11.17 -13.29
N ASP A 84 7.41 11.24 -14.54
CA ASP A 84 7.41 10.11 -15.48
C ASP A 84 8.80 9.59 -15.90
N SER A 85 9.88 10.25 -15.48
CA SER A 85 11.27 9.91 -15.86
C SER A 85 12.22 9.70 -14.70
N GLU A 86 11.89 10.16 -13.49
CA GLU A 86 12.75 10.03 -12.32
C GLU A 86 11.92 10.05 -11.03
N ALA A 87 12.46 9.44 -9.98
CA ALA A 87 11.86 9.52 -8.66
C ALA A 87 12.91 9.40 -7.55
N THR A 88 12.57 10.02 -6.43
CA THR A 88 13.35 9.97 -5.19
C THR A 88 12.45 9.53 -4.04
N VAL A 89 12.92 8.55 -3.29
CA VAL A 89 12.33 8.09 -2.04
C VAL A 89 13.25 8.52 -0.91
N THR A 90 12.73 9.30 0.05
CA THR A 90 13.52 9.86 1.14
C THR A 90 12.92 9.47 2.49
N SER A 91 13.78 9.11 3.42
CA SER A 91 13.41 8.77 4.80
C SER A 91 13.78 9.90 5.75
N TYR A 92 12.91 10.17 6.70
CA TYR A 92 13.03 11.26 7.67
C TYR A 92 12.79 10.77 9.09
N ASP A 93 13.48 11.38 10.06
CA ASP A 93 13.13 11.25 11.47
C ASP A 93 11.70 11.77 11.69
N ALA A 94 10.85 10.95 12.29
CA ALA A 94 9.44 11.28 12.41
C ALA A 94 9.15 12.37 13.45
N THR A 95 10.10 12.71 14.32
CA THR A 95 9.97 13.75 15.35
C THR A 95 10.54 15.08 14.87
N THR A 96 11.73 15.07 14.26
CA THR A 96 12.45 16.29 13.88
C THR A 96 12.25 16.67 12.41
N GLY A 97 11.96 15.71 11.53
CA GLY A 97 11.92 15.90 10.09
C GLY A 97 13.29 15.91 9.43
N ASP A 98 14.36 15.53 10.15
CA ASP A 98 15.71 15.44 9.59
C ASP A 98 15.81 14.28 8.60
N GLU A 99 16.43 14.52 7.44
CA GLU A 99 16.69 13.47 6.45
C GLU A 99 17.68 12.43 6.99
N LEU A 100 17.29 11.15 6.91
CA LEU A 100 18.12 10.00 7.29
C LEU A 100 18.89 9.47 6.08
N TRP A 101 18.18 9.32 4.95
CA TRP A 101 18.72 8.86 3.68
C TRP A 101 17.77 9.18 2.53
N SER A 102 18.30 9.22 1.31
CA SER A 102 17.54 9.34 0.07
C SER A 102 18.00 8.32 -0.96
N TYR A 103 17.04 7.80 -1.74
CA TYR A 103 17.26 6.88 -2.84
C TYR A 103 16.64 7.44 -4.12
N HIS A 104 17.49 7.78 -5.08
CA HIS A 104 17.11 8.34 -6.37
C HIS A 104 17.29 7.33 -7.51
N ARG A 105 16.36 7.34 -8.47
CA ARG A 105 16.48 6.62 -9.75
C ARG A 105 15.98 7.47 -10.91
N GLU A 106 16.64 7.33 -12.07
CA GLU A 106 16.15 7.80 -13.38
C GLU A 106 15.07 6.87 -13.96
N LEU A 107 14.07 6.51 -13.13
CA LEU A 107 12.87 5.78 -13.53
C LEU A 107 11.67 6.34 -12.78
N PRO A 108 10.47 6.36 -13.41
CA PRO A 108 9.23 6.70 -12.70
C PRO A 108 8.94 5.70 -11.58
N LEU A 109 8.48 6.22 -10.45
CA LEU A 109 7.98 5.42 -9.33
C LEU A 109 6.52 5.02 -9.63
N CYS A 110 6.23 3.71 -9.57
CA CYS A 110 4.87 3.19 -9.74
C CYS A 110 4.13 3.04 -8.42
N MET A 111 4.84 2.74 -7.33
CA MET A 111 4.28 2.69 -6.00
C MET A 111 5.41 2.66 -4.97
N VAL A 112 5.06 3.02 -3.73
CA VAL A 112 5.89 2.73 -2.57
C VAL A 112 5.01 2.20 -1.44
N THR A 113 5.52 1.22 -0.72
CA THR A 113 4.87 0.64 0.47
C THR A 113 5.93 0.26 1.50
N LYS A 114 5.54 -0.43 2.57
CA LYS A 114 6.46 -0.95 3.59
C LYS A 114 6.15 -2.38 3.98
N ILE A 115 7.19 -3.10 4.38
CA ILE A 115 7.11 -4.39 5.05
C ILE A 115 8.32 -4.56 5.95
N ASP A 116 8.11 -5.06 7.19
CA ASP A 116 9.20 -5.45 8.08
C ASP A 116 10.29 -4.35 8.26
N GLY A 117 9.83 -3.11 8.48
CA GLY A 117 10.69 -1.94 8.67
C GLY A 117 11.46 -1.49 7.42
N ALA A 118 11.13 -1.99 6.24
CA ALA A 118 11.73 -1.59 4.97
C ALA A 118 10.72 -0.88 4.07
N ALA A 119 11.16 0.18 3.42
CA ALA A 119 10.48 0.78 2.28
C ALA A 119 10.63 -0.16 1.07
N VAL A 120 9.56 -0.36 0.32
CA VAL A 120 9.53 -1.16 -0.89
C VAL A 120 9.08 -0.25 -2.02
N ALA A 121 10.02 0.17 -2.86
CA ALA A 121 9.80 1.08 -3.97
C ALA A 121 9.79 0.30 -5.29
N THR A 122 8.70 0.42 -6.05
CA THR A 122 8.52 -0.22 -7.35
C THR A 122 8.60 0.83 -8.44
N PHE A 123 9.50 0.62 -9.40
CA PHE A 123 9.76 1.52 -10.52
C PHE A 123 9.29 0.87 -11.82
N LYS A 124 8.96 1.71 -12.80
CA LYS A 124 8.64 1.27 -14.16
C LYS A 124 9.87 1.28 -15.04
N ASN A 125 10.18 0.13 -15.59
CA ASN A 125 11.20 -0.04 -16.63
C ASN A 125 10.52 -0.42 -17.96
N ASN A 126 11.29 -0.89 -18.94
CA ASN A 126 10.78 -1.30 -20.24
C ASN A 126 9.85 -2.54 -20.23
N ALA A 127 9.76 -3.25 -19.10
CA ALA A 127 8.89 -4.40 -18.88
C ALA A 127 7.74 -4.09 -17.90
N GLY A 128 7.48 -2.80 -17.64
CA GLY A 128 6.40 -2.31 -16.76
C GLY A 128 6.82 -2.08 -15.31
N CYS A 129 5.85 -2.00 -14.41
CA CYS A 129 6.03 -1.68 -12.98
C CYS A 129 6.49 -2.90 -12.15
N GLY A 130 7.65 -3.47 -12.52
CA GLY A 130 8.14 -4.72 -11.90
C GLY A 130 9.56 -4.65 -11.34
N ASP A 131 10.24 -3.50 -11.42
CA ASP A 131 11.57 -3.27 -10.86
C ASP A 131 11.48 -2.76 -9.42
N VAL A 132 11.73 -3.64 -8.45
CA VAL A 132 11.45 -3.38 -7.03
C VAL A 132 12.75 -3.38 -6.23
N THR A 133 12.91 -2.37 -5.38
CA THR A 133 14.02 -2.25 -4.42
C THR A 133 13.47 -2.13 -3.01
N SER A 134 14.00 -2.91 -2.06
CA SER A 134 13.72 -2.75 -0.64
C SER A 134 14.90 -2.14 0.13
N ILE A 135 14.61 -1.13 0.95
CA ILE A 135 15.59 -0.34 1.71
C ILE A 135 15.11 -0.21 3.14
N THR A 136 15.98 -0.46 4.12
CA THR A 136 15.65 -0.33 5.54
C THR A 136 15.28 1.12 5.87
N LEU A 137 14.09 1.35 6.44
CA LEU A 137 13.56 2.70 6.70
C LEU A 137 14.49 3.52 7.61
N ALA A 138 15.02 2.89 8.66
CA ALA A 138 15.76 3.60 9.71
C ALA A 138 17.18 4.06 9.32
N ASP A 139 17.84 3.38 8.39
CA ASP A 139 19.28 3.59 8.14
C ASP A 139 19.71 3.49 6.67
N GLY A 140 18.77 3.28 5.75
CA GLY A 140 19.04 3.31 4.32
C GLY A 140 19.77 2.06 3.82
N LYS A 141 19.89 0.97 4.58
CA LYS A 141 20.54 -0.25 4.07
C LYS A 141 19.70 -0.95 3.01
N TYR A 142 20.29 -1.19 1.83
CA TYR A 142 19.73 -2.11 0.84
C TYR A 142 19.46 -3.48 1.47
N LYS A 143 18.27 -4.03 1.20
CA LYS A 143 17.91 -5.40 1.58
C LYS A 143 17.89 -6.29 0.35
N ASP A 144 16.86 -6.15 -0.48
CA ASP A 144 16.58 -7.05 -1.59
C ASP A 144 16.15 -6.27 -2.83
N THR A 145 16.32 -6.89 -4.00
CA THR A 145 15.86 -6.35 -5.28
C THR A 145 15.25 -7.46 -6.12
N ARG A 146 14.22 -7.12 -6.90
CA ARG A 146 13.68 -8.02 -7.93
C ARG A 146 13.35 -7.24 -9.19
N SER A 147 13.34 -7.94 -10.32
CA SER A 147 12.79 -7.42 -11.56
C SER A 147 12.04 -8.53 -12.28
N ALA A 148 10.81 -8.25 -12.69
CA ALA A 148 9.99 -9.14 -13.51
C ALA A 148 9.08 -8.32 -14.43
N PRO A 149 8.59 -8.87 -15.55
CA PRO A 149 7.53 -8.25 -16.31
C PRO A 149 6.29 -8.02 -15.46
N ALA A 150 5.68 -6.83 -15.59
CA ALA A 150 4.50 -6.42 -14.84
C ALA A 150 3.64 -5.46 -15.70
N PRO A 151 2.38 -5.22 -15.32
CA PRO A 151 1.56 -4.16 -15.93
C PRO A 151 2.22 -2.78 -15.87
N ASP A 152 1.85 -1.91 -16.80
CA ASP A 152 2.41 -0.55 -16.94
C ASP A 152 1.92 0.45 -15.90
N ALA A 153 0.80 0.14 -15.25
CA ALA A 153 0.19 0.87 -14.15
C ALA A 153 -0.29 -0.15 -13.12
N VAL A 154 0.01 0.11 -11.85
CA VAL A 154 -0.29 -0.80 -10.73
C VAL A 154 -0.68 0.01 -9.52
N ALA A 155 -1.43 -0.62 -8.61
CA ALA A 155 -1.71 -0.13 -7.28
C ALA A 155 -1.05 -1.03 -6.21
N PRO A 156 -0.76 -0.50 -5.02
CA PRO A 156 -0.20 -1.31 -3.93
C PRO A 156 -1.24 -2.25 -3.32
N VAL A 157 -0.81 -3.48 -3.02
CA VAL A 157 -1.51 -4.39 -2.09
C VAL A 157 -0.52 -4.75 -1.00
N ALA A 158 -0.84 -4.44 0.26
CA ALA A 158 0.12 -4.55 1.34
C ALA A 158 -0.52 -4.94 2.68
N SER A 159 0.28 -5.64 3.49
CA SER A 159 0.06 -5.94 4.89
C SER A 159 1.41 -5.98 5.62
N ASN A 160 1.39 -6.30 6.91
CA ASN A 160 2.63 -6.51 7.67
C ASN A 160 3.40 -7.79 7.26
N SER A 161 2.80 -8.67 6.44
CA SER A 161 3.40 -9.98 6.07
C SER A 161 3.72 -10.10 4.59
N TYR A 162 3.01 -9.37 3.73
CA TYR A 162 3.20 -9.39 2.28
C TYR A 162 2.96 -8.01 1.69
N VAL A 163 3.70 -7.70 0.63
CA VAL A 163 3.54 -6.49 -0.20
C VAL A 163 3.53 -6.89 -1.65
N GLY A 164 2.93 -6.07 -2.51
CA GLY A 164 2.69 -6.47 -3.87
C GLY A 164 2.02 -5.40 -4.71
N THR A 165 1.73 -5.78 -5.95
CA THR A 165 1.06 -4.95 -6.94
C THR A 165 -0.23 -5.61 -7.39
N VAL A 166 -1.25 -4.79 -7.61
CA VAL A 166 -2.49 -5.18 -8.28
C VAL A 166 -2.73 -4.30 -9.50
N ALA A 167 -3.21 -4.90 -10.56
CA ALA A 167 -3.73 -4.27 -11.75
C ALA A 167 -4.90 -5.12 -12.28
N PRO A 168 -5.68 -4.64 -13.26
CA PRO A 168 -6.76 -5.42 -13.85
C PRO A 168 -6.33 -6.80 -14.34
N ALA A 169 -5.12 -6.88 -14.92
CA ALA A 169 -4.57 -8.12 -15.43
C ALA A 169 -4.13 -9.09 -14.33
N SER A 170 -3.50 -8.61 -13.25
CA SER A 170 -2.91 -9.52 -12.25
C SER A 170 -2.66 -8.88 -10.89
N VAL A 171 -2.70 -9.72 -9.85
CA VAL A 171 -2.15 -9.41 -8.53
C VAL A 171 -0.93 -10.28 -8.25
N GLU A 172 0.14 -9.68 -7.75
CA GLU A 172 1.36 -10.36 -7.34
C GLU A 172 1.74 -9.97 -5.92
N LEU A 173 2.04 -10.95 -5.06
CA LEU A 173 2.51 -10.73 -3.69
C LEU A 173 3.95 -11.23 -3.50
N TRP A 174 4.67 -10.51 -2.64
CA TRP A 174 6.05 -10.77 -2.24
C TRP A 174 6.16 -10.76 -0.72
N ARG A 175 7.06 -11.60 -0.23
CA ARG A 175 7.49 -11.57 1.18
C ARG A 175 8.53 -10.44 1.39
N ASN A 176 8.99 -10.25 2.63
CA ASN A 176 10.00 -9.25 3.00
C ASN A 176 11.34 -9.37 2.27
N ASP A 177 11.67 -10.54 1.72
CA ASP A 177 12.85 -10.79 0.87
C ASP A 177 12.56 -10.65 -0.64
N LEU A 178 11.42 -10.04 -0.99
CA LEU A 178 10.92 -9.82 -2.35
C LEU A 178 10.71 -11.09 -3.20
N VAL A 179 10.75 -12.26 -2.58
CA VAL A 179 10.40 -13.52 -3.23
C VAL A 179 8.89 -13.56 -3.46
N ARG A 180 8.49 -13.80 -4.72
CA ARG A 180 7.08 -13.99 -5.09
C ARG A 180 6.47 -15.17 -4.34
N THR A 181 5.36 -14.91 -3.68
CA THR A 181 4.55 -15.93 -3.02
C THR A 181 3.28 -16.24 -3.77
N VAL A 182 2.70 -15.28 -4.50
CA VAL A 182 1.50 -15.46 -5.32
C VAL A 182 1.62 -14.64 -6.60
N ILE A 183 1.15 -15.20 -7.72
CA ILE A 183 0.64 -14.44 -8.86
C ILE A 183 -0.70 -15.02 -9.31
N TYR A 184 -1.69 -14.15 -9.47
CA TYR A 184 -3.05 -14.49 -9.88
C TYR A 184 -3.52 -13.55 -10.99
N GLY A 185 -4.15 -14.10 -12.05
CA GLY A 185 -4.76 -13.37 -13.16
C GLY A 185 -4.16 -13.75 -14.52
N ASP A 186 -4.21 -12.82 -15.48
CA ASP A 186 -3.56 -12.92 -16.77
C ASP A 186 -2.05 -12.69 -16.64
N VAL A 187 -1.28 -13.79 -16.66
CA VAL A 187 0.18 -13.75 -16.56
C VAL A 187 0.80 -13.79 -17.95
N PRO A 188 1.55 -12.75 -18.38
CA PRO A 188 2.21 -12.75 -19.68
C PRO A 188 3.19 -13.91 -19.84
N ASN A 189 3.07 -14.66 -20.94
CA ASN A 189 3.93 -15.80 -21.28
C ASN A 189 4.08 -16.80 -20.12
N PRO A 190 2.98 -17.45 -19.69
CA PRO A 190 3.02 -18.33 -18.54
C PRO A 190 3.96 -19.51 -18.81
N GLN A 191 4.81 -19.82 -17.83
CA GLN A 191 5.73 -20.97 -17.92
C GLN A 191 4.96 -22.29 -18.02
N GLU A 192 3.84 -22.38 -17.30
CA GLU A 192 2.99 -23.56 -17.24
C GLU A 192 1.59 -23.19 -17.74
N PRO A 193 1.08 -23.87 -18.78
CA PRO A 193 -0.26 -23.59 -19.29
C PRO A 193 -1.32 -24.00 -18.26
N ASN A 194 -2.43 -23.25 -18.22
CA ASN A 194 -3.62 -23.54 -17.40
C ASN A 194 -3.41 -23.54 -15.88
N TYR A 195 -2.36 -22.88 -15.37
CA TYR A 195 -2.18 -22.71 -13.92
C TYR A 195 -3.09 -21.64 -13.33
N GLN A 196 -3.46 -20.64 -14.12
CA GLN A 196 -4.33 -19.54 -13.69
C GLN A 196 -5.80 -19.97 -13.84
N PRO A 197 -6.63 -19.82 -12.79
CA PRO A 197 -8.00 -20.34 -12.81
C PRO A 197 -8.96 -19.48 -13.64
N HIS A 198 -8.83 -18.15 -13.55
CA HIS A 198 -9.73 -17.18 -14.20
C HIS A 198 -8.94 -16.06 -14.90
N PRO A 199 -7.98 -16.38 -15.80
CA PRO A 199 -7.13 -15.38 -16.43
C PRO A 199 -7.88 -14.38 -17.32
N GLU A 200 -9.13 -14.69 -17.70
CA GLU A 200 -9.98 -13.82 -18.51
C GLU A 200 -10.72 -12.74 -17.71
N CYS A 201 -10.75 -12.84 -16.38
CA CYS A 201 -11.44 -11.89 -15.52
C CYS A 201 -10.53 -10.72 -15.16
N SER A 202 -11.12 -9.53 -15.06
CA SER A 202 -10.42 -8.29 -14.73
C SER A 202 -10.54 -8.01 -13.24
N ILE A 203 -9.41 -7.95 -12.53
CA ILE A 203 -9.37 -7.64 -11.09
C ILE A 203 -9.81 -6.19 -10.88
N THR A 204 -10.73 -5.96 -9.93
CA THR A 204 -11.29 -4.64 -9.62
C THR A 204 -10.91 -4.11 -8.25
N SER A 205 -10.50 -4.97 -7.32
CA SER A 205 -10.00 -4.57 -6.00
C SER A 205 -9.26 -5.73 -5.35
N ALA A 206 -8.27 -5.45 -4.50
CA ALA A 206 -7.57 -6.49 -3.75
C ALA A 206 -7.06 -5.97 -2.40
N LEU A 207 -7.12 -6.84 -1.40
CA LEU A 207 -6.53 -6.65 -0.08
C LEU A 207 -5.84 -7.92 0.39
N THR A 208 -4.80 -7.77 1.19
CA THR A 208 -4.09 -8.90 1.83
C THR A 208 -3.91 -8.63 3.32
N ARG A 209 -3.92 -9.70 4.13
CA ARG A 209 -3.56 -9.65 5.55
C ARG A 209 -3.10 -11.02 6.00
N THR A 210 -1.99 -11.05 6.74
CA THR A 210 -1.34 -12.27 7.24
C THR A 210 -1.22 -13.32 6.13
N SER A 211 -2.02 -14.38 6.14
CA SER A 211 -2.01 -15.45 5.15
C SER A 211 -3.14 -15.38 4.13
N LEU A 212 -3.99 -14.35 4.15
CA LEU A 212 -5.18 -14.23 3.32
C LEU A 212 -4.99 -13.17 2.22
N LEU A 213 -5.39 -13.52 1.00
CA LEU A 213 -5.56 -12.60 -0.11
C LEU A 213 -7.02 -12.70 -0.57
N ALA A 214 -7.70 -11.55 -0.62
CA ALA A 214 -9.04 -11.42 -1.15
C ALA A 214 -9.06 -10.39 -2.27
N LEU A 215 -9.73 -10.71 -3.37
CA LEU A 215 -9.90 -9.80 -4.50
C LEU A 215 -11.31 -9.89 -5.06
N THR A 216 -11.76 -8.79 -5.66
CA THR A 216 -12.93 -8.79 -6.53
C THR A 216 -12.49 -8.71 -7.98
N GLU A 217 -13.26 -9.33 -8.87
CA GLU A 217 -13.01 -9.29 -10.30
C GLU A 217 -14.33 -9.29 -11.09
N THR A 218 -14.30 -8.77 -12.30
CA THR A 218 -15.40 -8.84 -13.26
C THR A 218 -14.98 -9.67 -14.46
N CYS A 219 -15.77 -10.70 -14.77
CA CYS A 219 -15.50 -11.61 -15.88
C CYS A 219 -16.17 -11.13 -17.19
N PRO A 220 -15.80 -11.67 -18.37
CA PRO A 220 -16.33 -11.23 -19.66
C PRO A 220 -17.85 -11.34 -19.83
N ASP A 221 -18.50 -12.16 -19.02
CA ASP A 221 -19.96 -12.30 -18.99
C ASP A 221 -20.68 -11.24 -18.12
N GLY A 222 -19.93 -10.30 -17.54
CA GLY A 222 -20.42 -9.21 -16.70
C GLY A 222 -20.67 -9.60 -15.24
N ARG A 223 -20.37 -10.84 -14.82
CA ARG A 223 -20.49 -11.24 -13.42
C ARG A 223 -19.30 -10.76 -12.60
N THR A 224 -19.58 -10.27 -11.40
CA THR A 224 -18.57 -9.91 -10.40
C THR A 224 -18.41 -11.05 -9.39
N TRP A 225 -17.17 -11.36 -9.04
CA TRP A 225 -16.81 -12.43 -8.12
C TRP A 225 -15.88 -11.94 -7.02
N LEU A 226 -16.08 -12.45 -5.81
CA LEU A 226 -15.07 -12.48 -4.76
C LEU A 226 -14.23 -13.75 -4.92
N ARG A 227 -12.91 -13.60 -4.90
CA ARG A 227 -11.95 -14.71 -4.83
C ARG A 227 -11.15 -14.58 -3.56
N ILE A 228 -11.02 -15.68 -2.82
CA ILE A 228 -10.24 -15.76 -1.60
C ILE A 228 -9.27 -16.92 -1.72
N GLN A 229 -8.02 -16.68 -1.34
CA GLN A 229 -6.97 -17.69 -1.33
C GLN A 229 -5.91 -17.41 -0.27
N GLY A 230 -5.01 -18.39 -0.09
CA GLY A 230 -3.79 -18.20 0.66
C GLY A 230 -2.82 -17.22 -0.03
N SER A 231 -2.11 -16.42 0.76
CA SER A 231 -1.04 -15.52 0.26
C SER A 231 0.28 -16.25 -0.04
N LYS A 232 0.31 -17.58 0.13
CA LYS A 232 1.45 -18.47 -0.13
C LYS A 232 0.96 -19.91 -0.42
N PRO A 233 0.45 -20.20 -1.63
CA PRO A 233 0.17 -21.56 -2.09
C PRO A 233 1.46 -22.39 -2.22
N GLU A 234 1.33 -23.69 -2.51
CA GLU A 234 2.49 -24.57 -2.67
C GLU A 234 3.39 -24.16 -3.85
N ASP A 235 2.79 -23.71 -4.95
CA ASP A 235 3.48 -23.07 -6.08
C ASP A 235 2.91 -21.66 -6.30
N SER A 236 3.78 -20.63 -6.19
CA SER A 236 3.41 -19.23 -6.38
C SER A 236 2.68 -18.92 -7.71
N ARG A 237 2.87 -19.75 -8.73
CA ARG A 237 2.29 -19.59 -10.07
C ARG A 237 0.94 -20.27 -10.23
N LYS A 238 0.56 -21.10 -9.26
CA LYS A 238 -0.66 -21.91 -9.28
C LYS A 238 -1.55 -21.48 -8.11
N PRO A 239 -2.40 -20.46 -8.30
CA PRO A 239 -3.41 -20.07 -7.33
C PRO A 239 -4.20 -21.26 -6.76
N GLU A 240 -4.46 -21.20 -5.45
CA GLU A 240 -5.25 -22.19 -4.72
C GLU A 240 -6.43 -21.46 -4.06
N LEU A 241 -7.50 -21.28 -4.82
CA LEU A 241 -8.70 -20.63 -4.34
C LEU A 241 -9.34 -21.47 -3.23
N SER A 242 -9.45 -20.88 -2.05
CA SER A 242 -10.10 -21.51 -0.89
C SER A 242 -11.58 -21.16 -0.80
N GLY A 243 -11.99 -20.03 -1.42
CA GLY A 243 -13.35 -19.52 -1.35
C GLY A 243 -13.70 -18.61 -2.51
N GLU A 244 -14.93 -18.74 -2.99
CA GLU A 244 -15.46 -17.95 -4.11
C GLU A 244 -16.92 -17.61 -3.86
N ALA A 245 -17.33 -16.38 -4.16
CA ALA A 245 -18.72 -15.96 -4.05
C ALA A 245 -19.10 -15.04 -5.22
N GLN A 246 -20.25 -15.28 -5.84
CA GLN A 246 -20.80 -14.34 -6.81
C GLN A 246 -21.37 -13.13 -6.06
N LEU A 247 -21.03 -11.93 -6.54
CA LEU A 247 -21.41 -10.67 -5.95
C LEU A 247 -22.31 -9.86 -6.88
N ASN A 248 -22.87 -8.77 -6.36
CA ASN A 248 -23.52 -7.78 -7.20
C ASN A 248 -22.48 -7.06 -8.07
N PRO A 249 -22.83 -6.62 -9.29
CA PRO A 249 -21.93 -5.81 -10.11
C PRO A 249 -21.41 -4.57 -9.37
N GLY A 250 -20.11 -4.30 -9.51
CA GLY A 250 -19.46 -3.16 -8.87
C GLY A 250 -19.07 -3.37 -7.40
N SER A 251 -19.25 -4.58 -6.86
CA SER A 251 -18.74 -4.92 -5.54
C SER A 251 -17.22 -4.86 -5.44
N VAL A 252 -16.70 -4.37 -4.31
CA VAL A 252 -15.25 -4.23 -4.03
C VAL A 252 -14.91 -4.66 -2.61
N VAL A 253 -13.68 -5.14 -2.39
CA VAL A 253 -13.19 -5.47 -1.03
C VAL A 253 -12.87 -4.16 -0.30
N VAL A 254 -13.39 -4.00 0.92
CA VAL A 254 -13.18 -2.79 1.75
C VAL A 254 -12.47 -3.08 3.07
N ALA A 255 -12.51 -4.33 3.55
CA ALA A 255 -11.75 -4.75 4.72
C ALA A 255 -11.30 -6.21 4.60
N ILE A 256 -10.21 -6.55 5.27
CA ILE A 256 -9.68 -7.92 5.33
C ILE A 256 -9.13 -8.23 6.73
N GLY A 257 -9.35 -9.45 7.18
CA GLY A 257 -8.92 -10.01 8.46
C GLY A 257 -7.96 -11.17 8.20
N GLU A 258 -7.64 -11.95 9.23
CA GLU A 258 -6.80 -13.14 9.04
C GLU A 258 -7.53 -14.28 8.31
N GLU A 259 -8.85 -14.31 8.47
CA GLU A 259 -9.69 -15.45 8.06
C GLU A 259 -10.96 -15.02 7.31
N GLN A 260 -11.18 -13.71 7.15
CA GLN A 260 -12.38 -13.14 6.56
C GLN A 260 -12.05 -11.95 5.67
N ALA A 261 -12.96 -11.61 4.76
CA ALA A 261 -12.96 -10.38 3.99
C ALA A 261 -14.36 -9.75 3.98
N THR A 262 -14.43 -8.43 3.99
CA THR A 262 -15.69 -7.69 3.85
C THR A 262 -15.71 -6.93 2.54
N VAL A 263 -16.80 -7.11 1.82
CA VAL A 263 -17.09 -6.51 0.52
C VAL A 263 -18.17 -5.45 0.70
N LEU A 264 -17.98 -4.28 0.10
CA LEU A 264 -19.08 -3.35 -0.15
C LEU A 264 -19.80 -3.80 -1.43
N ALA A 265 -21.07 -4.16 -1.29
CA ALA A 265 -21.91 -4.62 -2.38
C ALA A 265 -23.00 -3.59 -2.73
N PRO A 266 -22.95 -3.00 -3.94
CA PRO A 266 -24.00 -2.13 -4.42
C PRO A 266 -25.35 -2.84 -4.48
N SER A 267 -26.42 -2.12 -4.17
CA SER A 267 -27.78 -2.64 -4.32
C SER A 267 -28.16 -2.74 -5.80
N THR A 268 -28.74 -3.86 -6.21
CA THR A 268 -29.31 -4.03 -7.56
C THR A 268 -30.76 -3.57 -7.64
N VAL A 269 -31.35 -3.16 -6.52
CA VAL A 269 -32.73 -2.68 -6.44
C VAL A 269 -32.71 -1.16 -6.22
N PRO A 270 -33.28 -0.36 -7.13
CA PRO A 270 -33.33 1.09 -6.97
C PRO A 270 -33.95 1.54 -5.64
N GLY A 271 -33.29 2.47 -4.95
CA GLY A 271 -33.75 3.02 -3.66
C GLY A 271 -33.58 2.08 -2.46
N LYS A 272 -32.81 1.00 -2.61
CA LYS A 272 -32.37 0.15 -1.48
C LYS A 272 -30.93 0.48 -1.10
N PRO A 273 -30.57 0.33 0.19
CA PRO A 273 -29.20 0.57 0.64
C PRO A 273 -28.24 -0.44 0.02
N ASN A 274 -26.96 -0.08 0.05
CA ASN A 274 -25.87 -1.01 -0.23
C ASN A 274 -25.65 -1.90 1.00
N TYR A 275 -24.74 -2.87 0.88
CA TYR A 275 -24.47 -3.80 1.96
C TYR A 275 -22.98 -3.99 2.18
N PHE A 276 -22.55 -4.00 3.45
CA PHE A 276 -21.32 -4.69 3.80
C PHE A 276 -21.63 -6.18 3.94
N MET A 277 -20.86 -7.01 3.24
CA MET A 277 -20.99 -8.46 3.26
C MET A 277 -19.68 -9.07 3.73
N ALA A 278 -19.69 -9.72 4.90
CA ALA A 278 -18.55 -10.45 5.42
C ALA A 278 -18.55 -11.88 4.89
N PHE A 279 -17.38 -12.36 4.48
CA PHE A 279 -17.15 -13.69 3.95
C PHE A 279 -15.99 -14.36 4.68
N GLY A 280 -16.16 -15.63 5.06
CA GLY A 280 -15.06 -16.47 5.54
C GLY A 280 -14.12 -16.88 4.42
N LYS A 281 -12.92 -17.38 4.76
CA LYS A 281 -11.94 -17.88 3.80
C LYS A 281 -12.44 -18.98 2.85
N ASP A 282 -13.54 -19.64 3.19
CA ASP A 282 -14.22 -20.64 2.37
C ASP A 282 -15.24 -20.04 1.38
N GLY A 283 -15.34 -18.70 1.31
CA GLY A 283 -16.24 -17.97 0.43
C GLY A 283 -17.69 -17.93 0.92
N LYS A 284 -18.00 -18.47 2.10
CA LYS A 284 -19.36 -18.41 2.66
C LYS A 284 -19.57 -17.10 3.40
N THR A 285 -20.74 -16.49 3.20
CA THR A 285 -21.12 -15.30 3.96
C THR A 285 -21.23 -15.61 5.46
N SER A 286 -20.59 -14.78 6.29
CA SER A 286 -20.60 -14.85 7.75
C SER A 286 -21.50 -13.78 8.39
N GLY A 287 -21.93 -12.80 7.60
CA GLY A 287 -22.83 -11.73 8.04
C GLY A 287 -23.00 -10.63 6.98
N PHE A 288 -24.01 -9.78 7.17
CA PHE A 288 -24.18 -8.58 6.37
C PHE A 288 -24.83 -7.46 7.19
N SER A 289 -24.51 -6.21 6.85
CA SER A 289 -25.17 -5.00 7.36
C SER A 289 -25.56 -4.09 6.20
N ALA A 290 -26.71 -3.42 6.31
CA ALA A 290 -27.07 -2.38 5.35
C ALA A 290 -26.23 -1.12 5.61
N THR A 291 -25.84 -0.43 4.54
CA THR A 291 -25.02 0.78 4.61
C THR A 291 -25.40 1.77 3.51
N ASP A 292 -25.23 3.05 3.80
CA ASP A 292 -25.33 4.13 2.83
C ASP A 292 -24.00 4.41 2.11
N ALA A 293 -22.92 3.75 2.54
CA ALA A 293 -21.61 3.85 1.89
C ALA A 293 -21.71 3.46 0.41
N THR A 294 -21.02 4.20 -0.44
CA THR A 294 -20.95 3.95 -1.88
C THR A 294 -19.52 3.61 -2.26
N VAL A 295 -19.33 2.90 -3.37
CA VAL A 295 -18.00 2.69 -3.92
C VAL A 295 -17.56 4.01 -4.55
N PRO A 296 -16.49 4.67 -4.08
CA PRO A 296 -16.00 5.89 -4.68
C PRO A 296 -15.60 5.67 -6.14
N ASP A 297 -15.68 6.72 -6.94
CA ASP A 297 -15.12 6.73 -8.29
C ASP A 297 -13.62 6.37 -8.20
N HIS A 298 -13.21 5.40 -9.01
CA HIS A 298 -11.84 4.90 -9.04
C HIS A 298 -11.40 4.63 -10.48
N GLY A 299 -10.09 4.44 -10.65
CA GLY A 299 -9.52 3.98 -11.91
C GLY A 299 -9.88 2.52 -12.20
N GLU A 300 -8.98 1.79 -12.85
CA GLU A 300 -9.26 0.40 -13.21
C GLU A 300 -9.30 -0.55 -12.00
N VAL A 301 -8.63 -0.18 -10.90
CA VAL A 301 -8.64 -0.92 -9.64
C VAL A 301 -8.98 0.01 -8.48
N PHE A 302 -9.94 -0.38 -7.66
CA PHE A 302 -10.28 0.26 -6.41
C PHE A 302 -9.31 -0.13 -5.30
N THR A 303 -8.60 0.87 -4.78
CA THR A 303 -7.75 0.75 -3.58
C THR A 303 -8.49 1.33 -2.37
N PRO A 304 -8.94 0.50 -1.42
CA PRO A 304 -9.64 1.00 -0.24
C PRO A 304 -8.68 1.74 0.71
N ALA A 305 -9.12 2.89 1.22
CA ALA A 305 -8.41 3.65 2.24
C ALA A 305 -8.53 2.97 3.61
N VAL A 306 -7.72 1.93 3.84
CA VAL A 306 -7.78 1.10 5.05
C VAL A 306 -6.79 1.53 6.13
N GLY A 307 -7.12 1.27 7.39
CA GLY A 307 -6.21 1.46 8.52
C GLY A 307 -6.48 0.49 9.66
N ASP A 308 -5.40 0.04 10.31
CA ASP A 308 -5.48 -0.91 11.42
C ASP A 308 -5.57 -0.13 12.74
N LEU A 309 -6.58 -0.44 13.55
CA LEU A 309 -6.71 -0.01 14.94
C LEU A 309 -6.58 -1.24 15.86
N PRO A 310 -6.30 -1.06 17.17
CA PRO A 310 -6.07 -2.19 18.10
C PRO A 310 -7.18 -3.23 18.10
N HIS A 311 -8.43 -2.78 17.97
CA HIS A 311 -9.62 -3.64 18.06
C HIS A 311 -10.54 -3.54 16.85
N ASN A 312 -10.12 -2.88 15.76
CA ASN A 312 -10.94 -2.75 14.55
C ASN A 312 -10.10 -2.68 13.29
N MET A 313 -10.57 -3.34 12.24
CA MET A 313 -10.14 -3.02 10.87
C MET A 313 -10.97 -1.84 10.40
N THR A 314 -10.38 -0.86 9.70
CA THR A 314 -11.12 0.33 9.28
C THR A 314 -11.03 0.59 7.79
N TRP A 315 -12.09 1.21 7.26
CA TRP A 315 -12.13 1.74 5.91
C TRP A 315 -12.77 3.12 5.92
N PHE A 316 -12.11 4.09 5.28
CA PHE A 316 -12.66 5.41 5.03
C PHE A 316 -13.31 5.44 3.65
N ASP A 317 -14.61 5.76 3.60
CA ASP A 317 -15.41 5.79 2.37
C ASP A 317 -15.30 7.13 1.60
N GLY A 318 -14.59 8.11 2.16
CA GLY A 318 -14.53 9.49 1.66
C GLY A 318 -15.20 10.52 2.59
N GLU A 319 -16.06 10.07 3.50
CA GLU A 319 -16.81 10.92 4.45
C GLU A 319 -16.88 10.33 5.87
N ASN A 320 -16.97 9.01 5.97
CA ASN A 320 -17.17 8.23 7.18
C ASN A 320 -16.05 7.19 7.34
N LEU A 321 -15.70 6.92 8.59
CA LEU A 321 -14.81 5.82 8.95
C LEU A 321 -15.65 4.65 9.47
N HIS A 322 -15.65 3.55 8.73
CA HIS A 322 -16.28 2.30 9.12
C HIS A 322 -15.31 1.45 9.92
N LEU A 323 -15.74 0.94 11.07
CA LEU A 323 -14.96 0.10 11.97
C LEU A 323 -15.57 -1.29 11.98
N PHE A 324 -14.79 -2.27 11.53
CA PHE A 324 -15.18 -3.67 11.45
C PHE A 324 -14.54 -4.45 12.60
N HIS A 325 -15.27 -5.40 13.16
CA HIS A 325 -14.74 -6.33 14.16
C HIS A 325 -13.56 -7.11 13.57
N PRO A 326 -12.42 -7.29 14.27
CA PRO A 326 -11.17 -7.77 13.68
C PRO A 326 -11.22 -9.22 13.17
N THR A 327 -12.09 -10.05 13.77
CA THR A 327 -12.28 -11.45 13.35
C THR A 327 -13.46 -11.65 12.40
N SER A 328 -14.68 -11.23 12.78
CA SER A 328 -15.89 -11.42 11.97
C SER A 328 -16.05 -10.44 10.81
N LEU A 329 -15.23 -9.38 10.78
CA LEU A 329 -15.33 -8.23 9.87
C LEU A 329 -16.75 -7.69 9.64
N GLN A 330 -17.66 -7.94 10.57
CA GLN A 330 -18.95 -7.27 10.59
C GLN A 330 -18.72 -5.85 11.07
N GLU A 331 -19.41 -4.90 10.46
CA GLU A 331 -19.34 -3.50 10.89
C GLU A 331 -19.90 -3.37 12.31
N GLU A 332 -19.14 -2.71 13.18
CA GLU A 332 -19.54 -2.44 14.57
C GLU A 332 -19.92 -0.97 14.76
N TYR A 333 -19.14 -0.07 14.15
CA TYR A 333 -19.28 1.37 14.33
C TYR A 333 -19.04 2.13 13.03
N THR A 334 -19.69 3.28 12.91
CA THR A 334 -19.43 4.29 11.89
C THR A 334 -19.13 5.60 12.58
N LEU A 335 -17.97 6.21 12.29
CA LEU A 335 -17.63 7.56 12.74
C LEU A 335 -17.86 8.53 11.59
N THR A 336 -18.72 9.53 11.80
CA THR A 336 -19.12 10.50 10.77
C THR A 336 -18.39 11.83 10.95
N GLY A 337 -18.30 12.64 9.88
CA GLY A 337 -17.65 13.96 9.93
C GLY A 337 -16.13 13.87 10.13
N VAL A 338 -15.53 12.78 9.66
CA VAL A 338 -14.10 12.49 9.76
C VAL A 338 -13.43 12.75 8.41
N LEU A 339 -12.13 13.03 8.44
CA LEU A 339 -11.35 13.36 7.23
C LEU A 339 -10.60 12.17 6.65
N GLY A 340 -10.57 11.05 7.35
CA GLY A 340 -9.88 9.85 6.90
C GLY A 340 -9.66 8.84 8.01
N THR A 341 -8.70 7.96 7.80
CA THR A 341 -8.37 6.87 8.73
C THR A 341 -7.62 7.38 9.96
N GLY A 342 -7.86 6.72 11.09
CA GLY A 342 -7.22 7.03 12.35
C GLY A 342 -5.96 6.22 12.67
N ALA A 343 -5.44 6.50 13.86
CA ALA A 343 -4.41 5.73 14.55
C ALA A 343 -4.82 5.53 16.02
N ALA A 344 -4.01 4.82 16.82
CA ALA A 344 -4.31 4.61 18.24
C ALA A 344 -3.10 4.87 19.14
N ILE A 345 -3.39 5.36 20.36
CA ILE A 345 -2.45 5.46 21.46
C ILE A 345 -3.07 4.76 22.66
N GLY A 346 -2.57 3.56 22.99
CA GLY A 346 -3.24 2.67 23.93
C GLY A 346 -4.65 2.31 23.44
N GLU A 347 -5.65 2.45 24.31
CA GLU A 347 -7.06 2.18 23.99
C GLU A 347 -7.78 3.37 23.31
N LYS A 348 -7.11 4.52 23.17
CA LYS A 348 -7.69 5.71 22.55
C LYS A 348 -7.48 5.67 21.05
N ILE A 349 -8.55 5.95 20.31
CA ILE A 349 -8.52 6.05 18.85
C ILE A 349 -8.50 7.54 18.49
N LEU A 350 -7.54 7.91 17.66
CA LEU A 350 -7.34 9.26 17.15
C LEU A 350 -7.80 9.29 15.70
N VAL A 351 -8.75 10.15 15.37
CA VAL A 351 -9.30 10.27 14.01
C VAL A 351 -9.24 11.73 13.57
N PRO A 352 -8.74 12.03 12.36
CA PRO A 352 -8.68 13.41 11.91
C PRO A 352 -10.10 13.91 11.61
N VAL A 353 -10.42 15.09 12.11
CA VAL A 353 -11.70 15.79 11.92
C VAL A 353 -11.44 17.23 11.50
N ALA A 354 -12.48 17.94 11.08
CA ALA A 354 -12.39 19.38 10.86
C ALA A 354 -11.88 20.09 12.14
N GLY A 355 -10.83 20.90 12.02
CA GLY A 355 -10.24 21.67 13.12
C GLY A 355 -9.29 20.90 14.06
N GLY A 356 -9.08 19.59 13.87
CA GLY A 356 -8.13 18.86 14.73
C GLY A 356 -8.13 17.35 14.59
N ILE A 357 -7.75 16.69 15.68
CA ILE A 357 -7.76 15.23 15.84
C ILE A 357 -8.70 14.88 17.00
N ALA A 358 -9.79 14.21 16.68
CA ALA A 358 -10.77 13.74 17.65
C ALA A 358 -10.27 12.48 18.35
N VAL A 359 -10.45 12.44 19.67
CA VAL A 359 -10.05 11.33 20.53
C VAL A 359 -11.29 10.56 20.97
N TYR A 360 -11.36 9.29 20.58
CA TYR A 360 -12.48 8.40 20.87
C TYR A 360 -12.08 7.35 21.90
N ALA A 361 -13.07 6.97 22.71
CA ALA A 361 -13.04 5.78 23.55
C ALA A 361 -14.28 4.95 23.21
N LEU A 362 -14.08 3.93 22.38
CA LEU A 362 -15.16 3.02 22.01
C LEU A 362 -15.71 2.30 23.26
N PRO A 363 -17.02 1.98 23.28
CA PRO A 363 -17.97 2.04 22.16
C PRO A 363 -18.62 3.41 21.92
N SER A 364 -18.21 4.48 22.62
CA SER A 364 -18.75 5.82 22.34
C SER A 364 -18.27 6.33 20.98
N THR A 365 -19.21 6.58 20.06
CA THR A 365 -18.95 7.25 18.78
C THR A 365 -19.00 8.78 18.88
N GLN A 366 -19.11 9.32 20.11
CA GLN A 366 -18.87 10.72 20.41
C GLN A 366 -17.43 10.90 20.93
N PRO A 367 -16.68 11.88 20.41
CA PRO A 367 -15.32 12.12 20.85
C PRO A 367 -15.29 12.66 22.29
N GLU A 368 -14.33 12.21 23.09
CA GLU A 368 -14.08 12.73 24.44
C GLU A 368 -13.45 14.13 24.40
N SER A 369 -12.63 14.37 23.39
CA SER A 369 -11.93 15.63 23.15
C SER A 369 -11.50 15.76 21.69
N ILE A 370 -11.12 16.98 21.31
CA ILE A 370 -10.49 17.27 20.02
C ILE A 370 -9.19 18.01 20.32
N ILE A 371 -8.07 17.48 19.82
CA ILE A 371 -6.77 18.14 19.88
C ILE A 371 -6.69 19.10 18.68
N PRO A 372 -6.60 20.41 18.89
CA PRO A 372 -6.57 21.36 17.77
C PRO A 372 -5.35 21.13 16.89
N VAL A 373 -5.55 21.13 15.58
CA VAL A 373 -4.48 21.10 14.57
C VAL A 373 -4.85 22.07 13.47
N ASP A 374 -4.02 23.08 13.25
CA ASP A 374 -4.18 24.00 12.13
C ASP A 374 -3.65 23.35 10.84
N ARG A 375 -4.54 23.18 9.86
CA ARG A 375 -4.21 22.63 8.54
C ARG A 375 -4.18 23.71 7.44
N GLY A 376 -4.31 24.99 7.82
CA GLY A 376 -4.43 26.10 6.88
C GLY A 376 -5.64 25.90 5.96
N ASP A 377 -5.43 26.09 4.66
CA ASP A 377 -6.48 25.99 3.64
C ASP A 377 -6.70 24.54 3.13
N TYR A 378 -6.02 23.54 3.69
CA TYR A 378 -6.18 22.15 3.26
C TYR A 378 -7.52 21.56 3.74
N SER A 379 -8.35 21.13 2.80
CA SER A 379 -9.70 20.58 3.05
C SER A 379 -9.90 19.16 2.52
N GLY A 380 -8.87 18.53 1.95
CA GLY A 380 -8.93 17.16 1.45
C GLY A 380 -8.84 16.10 2.55
N PRO A 381 -8.77 14.81 2.17
CA PRO A 381 -8.62 13.72 3.12
C PRO A 381 -7.35 13.82 3.97
N VAL A 382 -7.41 13.37 5.21
CA VAL A 382 -6.29 13.32 6.14
C VAL A 382 -6.21 11.93 6.73
N HIS A 383 -5.03 11.30 6.69
CA HIS A 383 -4.83 9.97 7.26
C HIS A 383 -3.75 10.01 8.34
N LEU A 384 -4.02 9.35 9.48
CA LEU A 384 -3.16 9.35 10.66
C LEU A 384 -2.35 8.06 10.82
N ARG A 385 -1.10 8.23 11.22
CA ARG A 385 -0.25 7.17 11.80
C ARG A 385 0.54 7.68 13.00
N ILE A 386 0.98 6.75 13.84
CA ILE A 386 1.93 7.03 14.93
C ILE A 386 3.31 6.55 14.50
N ALA A 387 4.30 7.42 14.57
CA ALA A 387 5.68 7.11 14.22
C ALA A 387 6.59 7.54 15.39
N GLY A 388 6.88 6.59 16.28
CA GLY A 388 7.65 6.88 17.50
C GLY A 388 6.95 7.94 18.36
N GLY A 389 7.66 9.03 18.63
CA GLY A 389 7.15 10.16 19.42
C GLY A 389 6.16 11.09 18.72
N ALA A 390 5.89 10.88 17.42
CA ALA A 390 5.09 11.80 16.62
C ALA A 390 3.78 11.19 16.11
N ILE A 391 2.80 12.06 15.90
CA ILE A 391 1.60 11.79 15.11
C ILE A 391 1.86 12.33 13.71
N VAL A 392 1.67 11.49 12.69
CA VAL A 392 1.95 11.84 11.30
C VAL A 392 0.65 11.94 10.51
N GLU A 393 0.46 13.06 9.82
CA GLU A 393 -0.66 13.30 8.91
C GLU A 393 -0.22 13.21 7.45
N LYS A 394 -0.89 12.37 6.66
CA LYS A 394 -0.86 12.44 5.19
C LYS A 394 -1.96 13.37 4.73
N ARG A 395 -1.60 14.48 4.07
CA ARG A 395 -2.47 15.54 3.56
C ARG A 395 -2.22 15.70 2.05
N GLY A 396 -2.92 14.91 1.22
CA GLY A 396 -2.67 14.89 -0.22
C GLY A 396 -1.20 14.57 -0.49
N ASP A 397 -0.49 15.42 -1.22
CA ASP A 397 0.91 15.20 -1.63
C ASP A 397 1.94 15.57 -0.55
N VAL A 398 1.52 15.69 0.70
CA VAL A 398 2.36 16.16 1.79
C VAL A 398 2.19 15.27 3.01
N THR A 399 3.30 14.98 3.67
CA THR A 399 3.29 14.34 4.99
C THR A 399 3.78 15.33 6.05
N VAL A 400 3.06 15.40 7.17
CA VAL A 400 3.28 16.39 8.25
C VAL A 400 3.50 15.66 9.56
N GLY A 401 4.59 16.00 10.27
CA GLY A 401 4.86 15.53 11.62
C GLY A 401 4.30 16.47 12.67
N LEU A 402 3.52 15.93 13.60
CA LEU A 402 2.95 16.63 14.75
C LEU A 402 3.57 16.06 16.04
N VAL A 403 4.13 16.93 16.87
CA VAL A 403 4.75 16.54 18.14
C VAL A 403 4.01 17.18 19.31
N GLY A 404 4.00 16.48 20.45
CA GLY A 404 3.40 16.97 21.68
C GLY A 404 4.13 18.20 22.23
N GLN A 405 3.37 19.17 22.76
CA GLN A 405 3.92 20.29 23.53
C GLN A 405 4.06 19.97 25.02
#